data_AF-A0A7C7UL28-F1
#
_entry.id   AF-A0A7C7UL28-F1
#
_cell.length_a   1.000
_cell.length_b   1.000
_cell.length_c   1.000
_cell.angle_alpha   90.00
_cell.angle_beta   90.00
_cell.angle_gamma   90.00
#
_symmetry.space_group_name_H-M   'P 1'
#
loop_
_entity.id
_entity.type
_entity.pdbx_description
1 polymer ?
#
loop_
_entity_poly.entity_id
_entity_poly.type
_entity_poly.pdbx_seq_one_letter_code
_entity_poly.pdbx_strand_id
1 'polypeptide(L)'
;RDIEPEVGALADVYLYTVDDLHEVIEEGRQSREEAAQQAEEIIETQVEHYMGWLRSLEAVDVIRGYRQQAERIRDRVLEQARRQLAAGRDPGEVLNELARTLTNKLLHQPTVQMNRAAYEGREDLLDKARELFDLKDSEG
;
A
#
# COMPACT_ATOMS: atom_id res chain seq x y z
N ARG A 1 -61.77 -19.83 3.68
CA ARG A 1 -61.76 -18.63 2.81
C ARG A 1 -63.02 -17.91 3.21
N ASP A 2 -62.92 -17.02 4.19
CA ASP A 2 -64.07 -16.67 5.06
C ASP A 2 -64.64 -15.29 4.74
N ILE A 3 -64.33 -14.76 3.55
CA ILE A 3 -64.78 -13.46 3.07
C ILE A 3 -65.25 -13.66 1.63
N GLU A 4 -66.50 -13.26 1.35
CA GLU A 4 -67.10 -13.33 0.01
C GLU A 4 -66.38 -12.37 -0.96
N PRO A 5 -66.09 -12.79 -2.20
CA PRO A 5 -65.32 -11.99 -3.17
C PRO A 5 -66.02 -10.69 -3.60
N GLU A 6 -67.33 -10.58 -3.39
CA GLU A 6 -68.15 -9.41 -3.76
C GLU A 6 -67.85 -8.16 -2.91
N VAL A 7 -67.19 -8.33 -1.76
CA VAL A 7 -66.85 -7.22 -0.85
C VAL A 7 -65.74 -6.31 -1.42
N GLY A 8 -64.93 -6.80 -2.36
CA GLY A 8 -63.90 -6.01 -3.05
C GLY A 8 -64.43 -5.03 -4.10
N ALA A 9 -65.74 -5.03 -4.39
CA ALA A 9 -66.37 -4.10 -5.33
C ALA A 9 -66.85 -2.79 -4.68
N LEU A 10 -66.73 -2.65 -3.35
CA LEU A 10 -67.04 -1.43 -2.61
C LEU A 10 -65.88 -0.43 -2.73
N ALA A 11 -66.21 0.82 -3.07
CA ALA A 11 -65.24 1.91 -3.06
C ALA A 11 -64.62 2.00 -1.64
N ASP A 12 -63.28 2.01 -1.58
CA ASP A 12 -62.43 1.95 -0.36
C ASP A 12 -62.23 0.59 0.34
N VAL A 13 -62.55 -0.56 -0.28
CA VAL A 13 -62.19 -1.88 0.28
C VAL A 13 -61.09 -2.58 -0.52
N TYR A 14 -59.93 -2.79 0.10
CA TYR A 14 -58.82 -3.56 -0.46
C TYR A 14 -58.78 -4.94 0.21
N LEU A 15 -59.05 -6.00 -0.56
CA LEU A 15 -58.99 -7.38 -0.10
C LEU A 15 -57.60 -7.97 -0.42
N TYR A 16 -56.84 -8.32 0.60
CA TYR A 16 -55.61 -9.09 0.47
C TYR A 16 -55.85 -10.55 0.85
N THR A 17 -55.41 -11.47 0.00
CA THR A 17 -55.47 -12.91 0.20
C THR A 17 -54.15 -13.44 0.78
N VAL A 18 -54.16 -14.68 1.26
CA VAL A 18 -52.93 -15.35 1.74
C VAL A 18 -51.91 -15.50 0.61
N ASP A 19 -52.37 -15.64 -0.64
CA ASP A 19 -51.51 -15.69 -1.81
C ASP A 19 -50.81 -14.34 -2.06
N ASP A 20 -51.51 -13.21 -1.86
CA ASP A 20 -50.92 -11.87 -1.98
C ASP A 20 -49.84 -11.61 -0.91
N LEU A 21 -49.98 -12.20 0.29
CA LEU A 21 -48.95 -12.14 1.33
C LEU A 21 -47.73 -13.01 1.00
N HIS A 22 -47.93 -14.14 0.34
CA HIS A 22 -46.83 -14.99 -0.13
C HIS A 22 -45.96 -14.27 -1.17
N GLU A 23 -46.55 -13.51 -2.08
CA GLU A 23 -45.83 -12.74 -3.10
C GLU A 23 -44.93 -11.66 -2.46
N VAL A 24 -45.45 -10.91 -1.48
CA VAL A 24 -44.67 -9.89 -0.73
C VAL A 24 -43.56 -10.52 0.11
N ILE A 25 -43.79 -11.71 0.68
CA ILE A 25 -42.76 -12.42 1.45
C ILE A 25 -41.61 -12.86 0.52
N GLU A 26 -41.94 -13.37 -0.66
CA GLU A 26 -40.95 -13.83 -1.65
C GLU A 26 -40.14 -12.65 -2.22
N GLU A 27 -40.82 -11.54 -2.56
CA GLU A 27 -40.16 -10.30 -2.96
C GLU A 27 -39.24 -9.76 -1.86
N GLY A 28 -39.69 -9.79 -0.60
CA GLY A 28 -38.88 -9.43 0.55
C GLY A 28 -37.69 -10.37 0.78
N ARG A 29 -37.82 -11.65 0.44
CA ARG A 29 -36.71 -12.63 0.52
C ARG A 29 -35.65 -12.32 -0.54
N GLN A 30 -36.09 -12.12 -1.78
CA GLN A 30 -35.21 -11.78 -2.89
C GLN A 30 -34.48 -10.44 -2.65
N SER A 31 -35.20 -9.41 -2.19
CA SER A 31 -34.59 -8.12 -1.85
C SER A 31 -33.53 -8.24 -0.75
N ARG A 32 -33.75 -9.10 0.26
CA ARG A 32 -32.75 -9.36 1.31
C ARG A 32 -31.54 -10.12 0.79
N GLU A 33 -31.71 -11.06 -0.14
CA GLU A 33 -30.60 -11.77 -0.79
C GLU A 33 -29.74 -10.82 -1.62
N GLU A 34 -30.37 -9.97 -2.43
CA GLU A 34 -29.67 -8.95 -3.22
C GLU A 34 -28.90 -7.96 -2.33
N ALA A 35 -29.53 -7.50 -1.24
CA ALA A 35 -28.86 -6.62 -0.27
C ALA A 35 -27.69 -7.31 0.46
N ALA A 36 -27.83 -8.60 0.78
CA ALA A 36 -26.76 -9.38 1.39
C ALA A 36 -25.56 -9.53 0.43
N GLN A 37 -25.83 -9.79 -0.85
CA GLN A 37 -24.79 -9.92 -1.87
C GLN A 37 -24.04 -8.59 -2.10
N GLN A 38 -24.77 -7.47 -2.13
CA GLN A 38 -24.13 -6.14 -2.18
C GLN A 38 -23.27 -5.86 -0.93
N ALA A 39 -23.75 -6.28 0.25
CA ALA A 39 -22.97 -6.14 1.47
C ALA A 39 -21.69 -6.98 1.45
N GLU A 40 -21.73 -8.20 0.90
CA GLU A 40 -20.56 -9.05 0.72
C GLU A 40 -19.51 -8.41 -0.20
N GLU A 41 -19.92 -7.84 -1.35
CA GLU A 41 -19.01 -7.13 -2.26
C GLU A 41 -18.32 -5.92 -1.59
N ILE A 42 -19.08 -5.16 -0.78
CA ILE A 42 -18.55 -4.04 -0.01
C ILE A 42 -17.51 -4.56 1.00
N ILE A 43 -17.84 -5.63 1.72
CA ILE A 43 -16.93 -6.24 2.70
C ILE A 43 -15.64 -6.70 2.03
N GLU A 44 -15.74 -7.41 0.90
CA GLU A 44 -14.57 -7.91 0.17
C GLU A 44 -13.65 -6.77 -0.25
N THR A 45 -14.21 -5.71 -0.84
CA THR A 45 -13.46 -4.51 -1.22
C THR A 45 -12.76 -3.86 -0.01
N GLN A 46 -13.46 -3.74 1.13
CA GLN A 46 -12.89 -3.14 2.33
C GLN A 46 -11.82 -4.03 2.97
N VAL A 47 -11.96 -5.35 2.89
CA VAL A 47 -10.93 -6.30 3.34
C VAL A 47 -9.67 -6.14 2.51
N GLU A 48 -9.77 -6.04 1.19
CA GLU A 48 -8.60 -5.79 0.33
C GLU A 48 -7.90 -4.47 0.67
N HIS A 49 -8.68 -3.40 0.85
CA HIS A 49 -8.17 -2.08 1.26
C HIS A 49 -7.46 -2.15 2.61
N TYR A 50 -8.07 -2.81 3.60
CA TYR A 50 -7.51 -2.96 4.94
C TYR A 50 -6.21 -3.78 4.91
N MET A 51 -6.17 -4.87 4.14
CA MET A 51 -4.96 -5.67 3.97
C MET A 51 -3.85 -4.90 3.25
N GLY A 52 -4.20 -4.06 2.26
CA GLY A 52 -3.28 -3.14 1.62
C GLY A 52 -2.71 -2.12 2.61
N TRP A 53 -3.57 -1.55 3.45
CA TRP A 53 -3.16 -0.63 4.51
C TRP A 53 -2.22 -1.31 5.51
N LEU A 54 -2.51 -2.52 5.98
CA LEU A 54 -1.63 -3.28 6.87
C LEU A 54 -0.23 -3.50 6.27
N ARG A 55 -0.16 -3.94 5.01
CA ARG A 55 1.13 -4.08 4.28
C ARG A 55 1.88 -2.74 4.19
N SER A 56 1.16 -1.63 4.03
CA SER A 56 1.79 -0.30 3.99
C SER A 56 2.47 0.07 5.32
N LEU A 57 1.94 -0.37 6.47
CA LEU A 57 2.52 -0.10 7.78
C LEU A 57 3.84 -0.85 7.98
N GLU A 58 3.97 -2.07 7.47
CA GLU A 58 5.23 -2.83 7.51
C GLU A 58 6.34 -2.13 6.72
N ALA A 59 5.99 -1.51 5.58
CA ALA A 59 6.95 -0.75 4.78
C ALA A 59 7.47 0.50 5.52
N VAL A 60 6.67 1.11 6.41
CA VAL A 60 7.05 2.32 7.15
C VAL A 60 8.32 2.09 7.99
N ASP A 61 8.42 0.96 8.67
CA ASP A 61 9.58 0.68 9.53
C ASP A 61 10.86 0.43 8.74
N VAL A 62 10.76 -0.26 7.60
CA VAL A 62 11.89 -0.46 6.69
C VAL A 62 12.37 0.88 6.13
N ILE A 63 11.45 1.72 5.64
CA ILE A 63 11.78 3.05 5.10
C ILE A 63 12.41 3.94 6.18
N ARG A 64 11.82 3.94 7.38
CA ARG A 64 12.34 4.69 8.53
C ARG A 64 13.74 4.23 8.89
N GLY A 65 13.98 2.92 8.98
CA GLY A 65 15.28 2.35 9.27
C GLY A 65 16.34 2.76 8.24
N TYR A 66 16.01 2.68 6.95
CA TYR A 66 16.89 3.08 5.86
C TYR A 66 17.26 4.57 5.92
N ARG A 67 16.27 5.45 6.11
CA ARG A 67 16.51 6.91 6.25
C ARG A 67 17.38 7.24 7.45
N GLN A 68 17.09 6.65 8.61
CA GLN A 68 17.89 6.87 9.82
C GLN A 68 19.34 6.40 9.63
N GLN A 69 19.57 5.30 8.93
CA GLN A 69 20.92 4.85 8.62
C GLN A 69 21.66 5.88 7.74
N ALA A 70 21.01 6.42 6.70
CA ALA A 70 21.58 7.45 5.84
C ALA A 70 21.90 8.74 6.62
N GLU A 71 21.02 9.17 7.51
CA GLU A 71 21.23 10.35 8.37
C GLU A 71 22.41 10.16 9.32
N ARG A 72 22.54 9.00 9.97
CA ARG A 72 23.71 8.69 10.82
C ARG A 72 25.02 8.74 10.03
N ILE A 73 25.01 8.30 8.76
CA ILE A 73 26.19 8.40 7.88
C ILE A 73 26.49 9.87 7.58
N ARG A 74 25.49 10.64 7.17
CA ARG A 74 25.61 12.08 6.91
C ARG A 74 26.22 12.81 8.11
N ASP A 75 25.68 12.60 9.30
CA ASP A 75 26.08 13.34 10.50
C ASP A 75 27.53 13.05 10.87
N ARG A 76 27.97 11.79 10.77
CA ARG A 76 29.38 11.41 11.01
C ARG A 76 30.34 12.06 10.02
N VAL A 77 30.00 12.02 8.73
CA VAL A 77 30.85 12.56 7.65
C VAL A 77 30.89 14.10 7.75
N LEU A 78 29.76 14.73 8.08
CA LEU A 78 29.67 16.16 8.33
C LEU A 78 30.49 16.59 9.55
N GLU A 79 30.45 15.83 10.65
CA GLU A 79 31.23 16.16 11.84
C GLU A 79 32.74 16.07 11.57
N GLN A 80 33.19 15.06 10.80
CA GLN A 80 34.57 14.97 10.35
C GLN A 80 34.99 16.20 9.52
N ALA A 81 34.15 16.61 8.57
CA ALA A 81 34.42 17.80 7.75
C ALA A 81 34.50 19.08 8.61
N ARG A 82 33.59 19.24 9.59
CA ARG A 82 33.63 20.38 10.53
C ARG A 82 34.94 20.43 11.32
N ARG A 83 35.45 19.27 11.77
CA ARG A 83 36.74 19.19 12.47
C ARG A 83 37.91 19.57 11.55
N GLN A 84 37.89 19.14 10.29
CA GLN A 84 38.91 19.51 9.30
C GLN A 84 38.92 21.01 9.01
N LEU A 85 37.75 21.62 8.85
CA LEU A 85 37.63 23.08 8.67
C LEU A 85 38.14 23.84 9.91
N ALA A 86 37.77 23.40 11.12
CA ALA A 86 38.25 24.00 12.36
C ALA A 86 39.77 23.87 12.52
N ALA A 87 40.38 22.84 11.95
CA ALA A 87 41.83 22.65 11.89
C ALA A 87 42.51 23.50 10.80
N GLY A 88 41.77 24.34 10.05
CA GLY A 88 42.31 25.24 9.04
C GLY A 88 42.58 24.60 7.68
N ARG A 89 42.03 23.41 7.39
CA ARG A 89 42.10 22.85 6.03
C ARG A 89 41.34 23.72 5.03
N ASP A 90 41.77 23.65 3.77
CA ASP A 90 41.08 24.32 2.67
C ASP A 90 39.60 23.89 2.58
N PRO A 91 38.64 24.83 2.58
CA PRO A 91 37.23 24.49 2.51
C PRO A 91 36.81 23.75 1.24
N GLY A 92 37.44 24.05 0.10
CA GLY A 92 37.14 23.39 -1.17
C GLY A 92 37.53 21.91 -1.14
N GLU A 93 38.72 21.59 -0.62
CA GLU A 93 39.17 20.22 -0.43
C GLU A 93 38.26 19.45 0.54
N VAL A 94 37.89 20.06 1.67
CA VAL A 94 37.04 19.42 2.67
C VAL A 94 35.64 19.13 2.12
N LEU A 95 35.04 20.05 1.35
CA LEU A 95 33.73 19.84 0.74
C LEU A 95 33.76 18.73 -0.32
N ASN A 96 34.83 18.66 -1.13
CA ASN A 96 35.02 17.58 -2.09
C ASN A 96 35.18 16.22 -1.38
N GLU A 97 35.97 16.18 -0.30
CA GLU A 97 36.16 14.97 0.50
C GLU A 97 34.84 14.52 1.16
N LEU A 98 34.08 15.46 1.72
CA LEU A 98 32.75 15.23 2.29
C LEU A 98 31.82 14.59 1.27
N ALA A 99 31.65 15.23 0.11
CA ALA A 99 30.75 14.78 -0.95
C ALA A 99 31.11 13.36 -1.41
N ARG A 100 32.39 13.13 -1.73
CA ARG A 100 32.88 11.81 -2.17
C ARG A 100 32.66 10.74 -1.09
N THR A 101 32.99 11.06 0.16
CA THR A 101 32.89 10.11 1.27
C THR A 101 31.45 9.77 1.60
N LEU A 102 30.55 10.75 1.59
CA LEU A 102 29.12 10.56 1.82
C LEU A 102 28.52 9.66 0.74
N THR A 103 28.74 10.00 -0.54
CA THR A 103 28.23 9.24 -1.68
C THR A 103 28.72 7.78 -1.63
N ASN A 104 30.02 7.57 -1.42
CA ASN A 104 30.57 6.21 -1.32
C ASN A 104 29.96 5.41 -0.17
N LYS A 105 29.79 6.02 1.01
CA LYS A 105 29.22 5.31 2.17
C LYS A 105 27.74 4.97 1.98
N LEU A 106 26.96 5.84 1.32
CA LEU A 106 25.55 5.58 1.03
C LEU A 106 25.38 4.47 -0.01
N LEU A 107 26.22 4.46 -1.06
CA LEU A 107 26.11 3.50 -2.16
C LEU A 107 26.74 2.14 -1.86
N HIS A 108 27.72 2.07 -0.95
CA HIS A 108 28.50 0.85 -0.73
C HIS A 108 27.65 -0.39 -0.43
N GLN A 109 26.69 -0.29 0.50
CA GLN A 109 25.88 -1.45 0.88
C GLN A 109 24.96 -1.92 -0.25
N PRO A 110 24.14 -1.06 -0.89
CA PRO A 110 23.37 -1.45 -2.08
C PRO A 110 24.24 -2.09 -3.18
N THR A 111 25.39 -1.49 -3.52
CA THR A 111 26.30 -2.03 -4.55
C THR A 111 26.83 -3.42 -4.18
N VAL A 112 27.23 -3.63 -2.92
CA VAL A 112 27.69 -4.95 -2.46
C VAL A 112 26.58 -5.99 -2.54
N GLN A 113 25.35 -5.65 -2.14
CA GLN A 113 24.22 -6.58 -2.19
C GLN A 113 23.82 -6.92 -3.64
N MET A 114 23.82 -5.93 -4.55
CA MET A 114 23.55 -6.17 -5.97
C MET A 114 24.64 -7.04 -6.61
N ASN A 115 25.92 -6.79 -6.36
CA ASN A 115 27.01 -7.63 -6.86
C ASN A 115 26.90 -9.08 -6.35
N ARG A 116 26.53 -9.25 -5.08
CA ARG A 116 26.31 -10.57 -4.49
C ARG A 116 25.10 -11.28 -5.13
N ALA A 117 24.00 -10.55 -5.33
CA ALA A 117 22.81 -11.10 -5.98
C ALA A 117 23.12 -11.54 -7.42
N ALA A 118 23.87 -10.74 -8.18
CA ALA A 118 24.34 -11.10 -9.52
C ALA A 118 25.20 -12.38 -9.51
N TYR A 119 26.14 -12.50 -8.56
CA TYR A 119 26.98 -13.69 -8.43
C TYR A 119 26.16 -14.94 -8.05
N GLU A 120 25.14 -14.79 -7.22
CA GLU A 120 24.26 -15.87 -6.77
C GLU A 120 23.12 -16.18 -7.76
N GLY A 121 23.03 -15.46 -8.90
CA GLY A 121 21.97 -15.65 -9.91
C GLY A 121 20.57 -15.20 -9.44
N ARG A 122 20.49 -14.28 -8.49
CA ARG A 122 19.23 -13.75 -7.94
C ARG A 122 18.71 -12.58 -8.80
N GLU A 123 18.21 -12.89 -9.99
CA GLU A 123 17.69 -11.91 -10.94
C GLU A 123 16.47 -11.15 -10.38
N ASP A 124 15.61 -11.81 -9.61
CA ASP A 124 14.43 -11.18 -8.99
C ASP A 124 14.78 -10.01 -8.07
N LEU A 125 15.91 -10.11 -7.35
CA LEU A 125 16.41 -9.05 -6.48
C LEU A 125 16.96 -7.88 -7.31
N LEU A 126 17.63 -8.17 -8.42
CA LEU A 126 18.14 -7.15 -9.33
C LEU A 126 17.01 -6.37 -10.01
N ASP A 127 15.93 -7.04 -10.41
CA ASP A 127 14.75 -6.40 -10.99
C ASP A 127 14.05 -5.48 -9.97
N LYS A 128 13.84 -5.96 -8.74
CA LYS A 128 13.33 -5.13 -7.65
C LYS A 128 14.26 -3.96 -7.32
N ALA A 129 15.57 -4.13 -7.45
CA ALA A 129 16.53 -3.04 -7.25
C ALA A 129 16.42 -1.99 -8.37
N ARG A 130 16.23 -2.40 -9.63
CA ARG A 130 15.97 -1.49 -10.74
C ARG A 130 14.71 -0.67 -10.49
N GLU A 131 13.63 -1.31 -10.07
CA GLU A 131 12.37 -0.65 -9.71
C GLU A 131 12.55 0.32 -8.53
N LEU A 132 13.18 -0.14 -7.43
CA LEU A 132 13.36 0.66 -6.22
C LEU A 132 14.23 1.90 -6.44
N PHE A 133 15.27 1.80 -7.28
CA PHE A 133 16.20 2.88 -7.59
C PHE A 133 15.86 3.65 -8.88
N ASP A 134 14.73 3.34 -9.53
CA ASP A 134 14.30 3.95 -10.80
C ASP A 134 15.42 3.93 -11.86
N LEU A 135 16.07 2.77 -12.00
CA LEU A 135 17.15 2.57 -12.96
C LEU A 135 16.55 2.17 -14.30
N LYS A 136 16.65 3.04 -15.31
CA LYS A 136 16.33 2.67 -16.69
C LYS A 136 17.33 1.64 -17.18
N ASP A 137 16.84 0.64 -17.92
CA ASP A 137 17.73 -0.23 -18.68
C ASP A 137 18.54 0.66 -19.63
N SER A 138 19.84 0.74 -19.36
CA SER A 138 20.78 1.33 -20.30
C SER A 138 20.80 0.42 -21.52
N GLU A 139 20.07 0.82 -22.57
CA GLU A 139 20.17 0.23 -23.90
C GLU A 139 21.65 0.12 -24.28
N GLY A 140 22.11 -1.12 -24.43
CA GLY A 140 23.39 -1.49 -25.00
C GLY A 140 23.16 -2.41 -26.18
#